data_AF-A0A2M8NH21-F1
#
_entry.id   AF-A0A2M8NH21-F1
#
_cell.length_a   1.000
_cell.length_b   1.000
_cell.length_c   1.000
_cell.angle_alpha   90.00
_cell.angle_beta   90.00
_cell.angle_gamma   90.00
#
_symmetry.space_group_name_H-M   'P 1'
#
loop_
_entity.id
_entity.type
_entity.pdbx_description
1 polymer ?
#
loop_
_entity_poly.entity_id
_entity_poly.type
_entity_poly.pdbx_seq_one_letter_code
_entity_poly.pdbx_strand_id
1 'polypeptide(L)'
;IEAFEERGVPVTDIVAAGGLPEKNKLLMQIYADVTGRSFKLAGSAQAPALGAAMHAAVAAGVYPDIGAAAAKMGKLKNEVIAPIPENQAIYNELYADYKALYAYFGRGHNDVMKRLKKIRNQVMGV
;
A
#
# COMPACT_ATOMS: atom_id res chain seq x y z
N ILE A 1 2.63 -0.47 7.47
CA ILE A 1 2.29 -1.82 7.95
C ILE A 1 2.69 -1.93 9.40
N GLU A 2 3.99 -1.83 9.74
CA GLU A 2 4.48 -1.86 11.13
C GLU A 2 3.67 -0.95 12.08
N ALA A 3 3.46 0.32 11.72
CA ALA A 3 2.69 1.25 12.56
C ALA A 3 1.22 0.84 12.84
N PHE A 4 0.58 0.05 11.96
CA PHE A 4 -0.75 -0.52 12.22
C PHE A 4 -0.64 -1.67 13.23
N GLU A 5 0.31 -2.58 12.99
CA GLU A 5 0.53 -3.77 13.81
C GLU A 5 0.97 -3.39 15.24
N GLU A 6 1.88 -2.41 15.38
CA GLU A 6 2.30 -1.82 16.67
C GLU A 6 1.14 -1.23 17.48
N ARG A 7 0.05 -0.84 16.80
CA ARG A 7 -1.17 -0.30 17.41
C ARG A 7 -2.27 -1.35 17.58
N GLY A 8 -1.94 -2.63 17.44
CA GLY A 8 -2.88 -3.73 17.61
C GLY A 8 -3.84 -3.95 16.43
N VAL A 9 -3.54 -3.37 15.26
CA VAL A 9 -4.31 -3.62 14.03
C VAL A 9 -3.52 -4.61 13.15
N PRO A 10 -3.85 -5.91 13.17
CA PRO A 10 -3.08 -6.92 12.43
C PRO A 10 -3.23 -6.74 10.92
N VAL A 11 -2.14 -6.92 10.17
CA VAL A 11 -2.12 -6.89 8.71
C VAL A 11 -1.74 -8.28 8.18
N THR A 12 -2.75 -9.09 7.87
CA THR A 12 -2.58 -10.50 7.43
C THR A 12 -2.50 -10.66 5.92
N ASP A 13 -3.21 -9.81 5.18
CA ASP A 13 -3.35 -9.88 3.73
C ASP A 13 -3.18 -8.50 3.10
N ILE A 14 -2.50 -8.45 1.96
CA ILE A 14 -2.39 -7.23 1.16
C ILE A 14 -2.98 -7.48 -0.21
N VAL A 15 -3.97 -6.66 -0.59
CA VAL A 15 -4.56 -6.65 -1.92
C VAL A 15 -4.15 -5.37 -2.62
N ALA A 16 -3.40 -5.50 -3.71
CA ALA A 16 -2.99 -4.38 -4.54
C ALA A 16 -4.03 -4.12 -5.65
N ALA A 17 -4.42 -2.87 -5.82
CA ALA A 17 -5.35 -2.42 -6.85
C ALA A 17 -4.76 -1.22 -7.62
N GLY A 18 -5.39 -0.90 -8.76
CA GLY A 18 -4.96 0.18 -9.65
C GLY A 18 -4.04 -0.31 -10.77
N GLY A 19 -3.49 0.64 -11.55
CA GLY A 19 -2.68 0.31 -12.73
C GLY A 19 -1.23 -0.07 -12.43
N LEU A 20 -0.68 0.32 -11.27
CA LEU A 20 0.71 0.07 -10.91
C LEU A 20 1.02 -1.44 -10.77
N PRO A 21 0.21 -2.24 -10.04
CA PRO A 21 0.50 -3.66 -9.87
C PRO A 21 0.50 -4.45 -11.19
N GLU A 22 -0.27 -3.99 -12.19
CA GLU A 22 -0.30 -4.63 -13.51
C GLU A 22 0.91 -4.27 -14.39
N LYS A 23 1.44 -3.07 -14.22
CA LYS A 23 2.48 -2.51 -15.11
C LYS A 23 3.90 -2.76 -14.62
N ASN A 24 4.11 -2.96 -13.32
CA ASN A 24 5.46 -3.06 -12.76
C ASN A 24 5.59 -4.25 -11.79
N LYS A 25 5.85 -5.43 -12.36
CA LYS A 25 6.05 -6.67 -11.59
C LYS A 25 7.25 -6.59 -10.65
N LEU A 26 8.33 -5.93 -11.07
CA LEU A 26 9.52 -5.75 -10.24
C LEU A 26 9.18 -4.99 -8.96
N LEU A 27 8.47 -3.86 -9.08
CA LEU A 27 8.10 -3.07 -7.90
C LEU A 27 7.19 -3.86 -6.96
N MET A 28 6.28 -4.67 -7.49
CA MET A 28 5.44 -5.53 -6.66
C MET A 28 6.24 -6.60 -5.93
N GLN A 29 7.27 -7.18 -6.57
CA GLN A 29 8.18 -8.11 -5.90
C GLN A 29 8.98 -7.40 -4.80
N ILE A 30 9.50 -6.19 -5.06
CA ILE A 30 10.18 -5.38 -4.05
C ILE A 30 9.26 -5.12 -2.85
N TYR A 31 7.98 -4.79 -3.08
CA TYR A 31 7.03 -4.62 -1.98
C TYR A 31 6.81 -5.89 -1.18
N ALA A 32 6.67 -7.04 -1.84
CA ALA A 32 6.55 -8.32 -1.14
C ALA A 32 7.79 -8.59 -0.28
N ASP A 33 8.98 -8.46 -0.86
CA ASP A 33 10.26 -8.74 -0.21
C ASP A 33 10.53 -7.80 0.97
N VAL A 34 10.30 -6.48 0.81
CA VAL A 34 10.48 -5.47 1.86
C VAL A 34 9.50 -5.67 3.02
N THR A 35 8.25 -6.02 2.71
CA THR A 35 7.21 -6.13 3.76
C THR A 35 7.15 -7.52 4.40
N GLY A 36 7.74 -8.54 3.76
CA GLY A 36 7.59 -9.93 4.20
C GLY A 36 6.14 -10.42 4.13
N ARG A 37 5.35 -9.91 3.19
CA ARG A 37 3.93 -10.23 3.03
C ARG A 37 3.63 -10.60 1.59
N SER A 38 2.72 -11.55 1.42
CA SER A 38 2.22 -11.91 0.08
C SER A 38 1.22 -10.87 -0.42
N PHE A 39 1.36 -10.48 -1.68
CA PHE A 39 0.44 -9.55 -2.36
C PHE A 39 -0.49 -10.32 -3.30
N LYS A 40 -1.79 -10.11 -3.11
CA LYS A 40 -2.85 -10.51 -4.05
C LYS A 40 -3.17 -9.33 -4.96
N LEU A 41 -3.54 -9.59 -6.21
CA LEU A 41 -3.88 -8.52 -7.16
C LEU A 41 -5.40 -8.45 -7.37
N ALA A 42 -5.95 -7.23 -7.38
CA ALA A 42 -7.35 -7.01 -7.74
C ALA A 42 -7.61 -7.50 -9.18
N GLY A 43 -8.72 -8.22 -9.36
CA GLY A 43 -9.13 -8.78 -10.64
C GLY A 43 -9.88 -7.79 -11.55
N SER A 44 -10.26 -6.63 -11.03
CA SER A 44 -10.91 -5.57 -11.81
C SER A 44 -9.95 -4.44 -12.14
N ALA A 45 -9.84 -4.11 -13.43
CA ALA A 45 -9.11 -2.93 -13.89
C ALA A 45 -9.74 -1.60 -13.42
N GLN A 46 -11.01 -1.65 -12.99
CA GLN A 46 -11.77 -0.51 -12.48
C GLN A 46 -12.27 -0.80 -11.06
N ALA A 47 -11.34 -1.14 -10.15
CA ALA A 47 -11.67 -1.47 -8.77
C ALA A 47 -12.58 -0.43 -8.06
N PRO A 48 -12.39 0.89 -8.23
CA PRO A 48 -13.30 1.89 -7.64
C PRO A 48 -14.72 1.81 -8.19
N ALA A 49 -14.88 1.69 -9.51
CA ALA A 49 -16.19 1.59 -10.15
C ALA A 49 -16.93 0.30 -9.74
N LEU A 50 -16.19 -0.81 -9.62
CA LEU A 50 -16.74 -2.06 -9.10
C LEU A 50 -17.24 -1.91 -7.65
N GLY A 51 -16.49 -1.23 -6.79
CA GLY A 51 -16.92 -0.93 -5.42
C GLY A 51 -18.21 -0.10 -5.38
N ALA A 52 -18.33 0.92 -6.22
CA ALA A 52 -19.56 1.71 -6.33
C ALA A 52 -20.74 0.84 -6.79
N ALA A 53 -20.53 -0.04 -7.77
CA ALA A 53 -21.56 -0.96 -8.24
C ALA A 53 -22.00 -1.97 -7.16
N MET A 54 -21.08 -2.44 -6.30
CA MET A 54 -21.42 -3.29 -5.16
C MET A 54 -22.35 -2.58 -4.18
N HIS A 55 -22.03 -1.34 -3.81
CA HIS A 55 -22.91 -0.54 -2.94
C HIS A 55 -24.27 -0.25 -3.58
N ALA A 56 -24.31 0.02 -4.88
CA ALA A 56 -25.56 0.19 -5.62
C ALA A 56 -26.41 -1.09 -5.61
N ALA A 57 -25.79 -2.27 -5.76
CA ALA A 57 -26.49 -3.55 -5.69
C ALA A 57 -27.07 -3.84 -4.29
N VAL A 58 -26.36 -3.45 -3.23
CA VAL A 58 -26.88 -3.51 -1.85
C VAL A 58 -28.07 -2.57 -1.67
N ALA A 59 -27.94 -1.32 -2.11
CA ALA A 59 -29.02 -0.33 -2.02
C ALA A 59 -30.27 -0.74 -2.83
N ALA A 60 -30.08 -1.45 -3.95
CA ALA A 60 -31.15 -2.00 -4.77
C ALA A 60 -31.76 -3.31 -4.20
N GLY A 61 -31.28 -3.81 -3.06
CA GLY A 61 -31.77 -5.03 -2.42
C GLY A 61 -31.34 -6.34 -3.11
N VAL A 62 -30.39 -6.30 -4.04
CA VAL A 62 -29.85 -7.49 -4.72
C VAL A 62 -29.00 -8.33 -3.76
N TYR A 63 -28.28 -7.66 -2.86
CA TYR A 63 -27.49 -8.29 -1.79
C TYR A 63 -27.87 -7.69 -0.43
N PRO A 64 -27.84 -8.48 0.66
CA PRO A 64 -28.23 -8.01 1.98
C PRO A 64 -27.25 -7.00 2.60
N ASP A 65 -25.96 -7.11 2.25
CA ASP A 65 -24.91 -6.23 2.75
C ASP A 65 -23.69 -6.19 1.81
N ILE A 66 -22.73 -5.32 2.13
CA ILE A 66 -21.52 -5.14 1.33
C ILE A 66 -20.60 -6.37 1.34
N GLY A 67 -20.61 -7.18 2.40
CA GLY A 67 -19.84 -8.42 2.49
C GLY A 67 -20.37 -9.46 1.51
N ALA A 68 -21.69 -9.66 1.46
CA ALA A 68 -22.35 -10.54 0.52
C ALA A 68 -22.13 -10.09 -0.94
N ALA A 69 -22.22 -8.79 -1.21
CA ALA A 69 -21.90 -8.23 -2.52
C ALA A 69 -20.42 -8.47 -2.88
N ALA A 70 -19.48 -8.18 -1.98
CA ALA A 70 -18.05 -8.39 -2.19
C ALA A 70 -17.70 -9.86 -2.45
N ALA A 71 -18.33 -10.81 -1.75
CA ALA A 71 -18.10 -12.24 -1.94
C ALA A 71 -18.54 -12.74 -3.33
N LYS A 72 -19.52 -12.10 -3.96
CA LYS A 72 -20.05 -12.49 -5.29
C LYS A 72 -19.47 -11.67 -6.44
N MET A 73 -19.25 -10.39 -6.21
CA MET A 73 -18.82 -9.43 -7.24
C MET A 73 -17.31 -9.16 -7.20
N GLY A 74 -16.68 -9.34 -6.04
CA GLY A 74 -15.25 -9.13 -5.86
C GLY A 74 -14.45 -10.17 -6.61
N LYS A 75 -13.36 -9.74 -7.23
CA LYS A 75 -12.47 -10.62 -7.99
C LYS A 75 -11.04 -10.34 -7.62
N LEU A 76 -10.27 -11.40 -7.46
CA LEU A 76 -8.81 -11.39 -7.38
C LEU A 76 -8.25 -12.09 -8.62
N LYS A 77 -7.03 -11.72 -9.01
CA LYS A 77 -6.27 -12.52 -9.97
C LYS A 77 -5.73 -13.77 -9.27
N ASN A 78 -5.45 -14.81 -10.06
CA ASN A 78 -4.81 -16.03 -9.55
C ASN A 78 -3.34 -15.81 -9.17
N GLU A 79 -2.72 -14.75 -9.69
CA GLU A 79 -1.33 -14.39 -9.39
C GLU A 79 -1.21 -13.91 -7.93
N VAL A 80 -0.32 -14.55 -7.19
CA VAL A 80 0.11 -14.15 -5.84
C VAL A 80 1.60 -13.91 -5.89
N ILE A 81 2.03 -12.75 -5.38
CA ILE A 81 3.44 -12.35 -5.33
C ILE A 81 3.91 -12.60 -3.90
N ALA A 82 4.73 -13.64 -3.73
CA ALA A 82 5.27 -14.04 -2.43
C ALA A 82 6.67 -13.41 -2.21
N PRO A 83 7.04 -13.09 -0.96
CA PRO A 83 8.38 -12.61 -0.67
C PRO A 83 9.43 -13.68 -0.98
N ILE A 84 10.58 -13.24 -1.48
CA ILE A 84 11.79 -14.07 -1.66
C ILE A 84 12.63 -13.94 -0.36
N PRO A 85 12.84 -15.02 0.41
CA PRO A 85 13.51 -14.96 1.71
C PRO A 85 14.91 -14.34 1.67
N GLU A 86 15.67 -14.63 0.61
CA GLU A 86 17.02 -14.12 0.42
C GLU A 86 17.03 -12.60 0.24
N ASN A 87 16.06 -12.07 -0.52
CA ASN A 87 15.91 -10.63 -0.70
C ASN A 87 15.44 -9.95 0.58
N GLN A 88 14.53 -10.59 1.32
CA GLN A 88 13.98 -10.04 2.55
C GLN A 88 15.07 -9.79 3.60
N ALA A 89 16.04 -10.71 3.73
CA ALA A 89 17.18 -10.51 4.63
C ALA A 89 17.94 -9.21 4.32
N ILE A 90 18.25 -8.98 3.05
CA ILE A 90 18.93 -7.77 2.59
C ILE A 90 18.04 -6.52 2.76
N TYR A 91 16.75 -6.62 2.44
CA TYR A 91 15.83 -5.50 2.62
C TYR A 91 15.62 -5.12 4.08
N ASN A 92 15.74 -6.05 5.03
CA ASN A 92 15.67 -5.73 6.45
C ASN A 92 16.84 -4.81 6.87
N GLU A 93 18.05 -5.09 6.36
CA GLU A 93 19.22 -4.22 6.59
C GLU A 93 18.99 -2.83 5.98
N LEU A 94 18.59 -2.77 4.71
CA LEU A 94 18.30 -1.50 4.03
C LEU A 94 17.15 -0.72 4.67
N TYR A 95 16.15 -1.41 5.19
CA TYR A 95 15.00 -0.79 5.83
C TYR A 95 15.35 -0.20 7.20
N ALA A 96 16.32 -0.78 7.91
CA ALA A 96 16.86 -0.19 9.14
C ALA A 96 17.50 1.18 8.86
N ASP A 97 18.33 1.27 7.81
CA ASP A 97 18.92 2.55 7.40
C ASP A 97 17.86 3.56 6.94
N TYR A 98 16.85 3.11 6.18
CA TYR A 98 15.71 3.92 5.82
C TYR A 98 15.01 4.49 7.07
N LYS A 99 14.76 3.68 8.10
CA LYS A 99 14.11 4.12 9.34
C LYS A 99 14.95 5.15 10.09
N ALA A 100 16.27 4.95 10.16
CA ALA A 100 17.19 5.91 10.78
C ALA A 100 17.14 7.28 10.08
N LEU A 101 17.23 7.29 8.75
CA LEU A 101 17.14 8.53 7.96
C LEU A 101 15.76 9.18 8.03
N TYR A 102 14.69 8.38 8.01
CA TYR A 102 13.33 8.84 8.20
C TYR A 102 13.16 9.54 9.56
N ALA A 103 13.69 8.96 10.64
CA ALA A 103 13.65 9.59 11.97
C ALA A 103 14.47 10.88 12.03
N TYR A 104 15.65 10.88 11.41
CA TYR A 104 16.54 12.04 11.41
C TYR A 104 15.90 13.25 10.70
N PHE A 105 15.43 13.06 9.47
CA PHE A 105 14.84 14.15 8.67
C PHE A 105 13.35 14.41 8.96
N GLY A 106 12.62 13.43 9.48
CA GLY A 106 11.15 13.46 9.61
C GLY A 106 10.60 13.62 11.02
N ARG A 107 11.40 13.43 12.07
CA ARG A 107 10.97 13.51 13.48
C ARG A 107 11.60 14.65 14.28
N GLY A 108 12.19 15.64 13.61
CA GLY A 108 12.65 16.89 14.24
C GLY A 108 14.11 16.91 14.71
N HIS A 109 14.89 15.85 14.47
CA HIS A 109 16.35 15.90 14.71
C HIS A 109 17.03 16.89 13.76
N ASN A 110 16.60 16.93 12.50
CA ASN A 110 17.07 17.90 11.52
C ASN A 110 15.94 18.36 10.58
N ASP A 111 15.41 19.56 10.83
CA ASP A 111 14.35 20.18 10.02
C ASP A 111 14.86 20.85 8.71
N VAL A 112 16.03 20.44 8.20
CA VAL A 112 16.63 21.03 6.97
C VAL A 112 15.67 21.05 5.79
N MET A 113 14.87 20.00 5.59
CA MET A 113 13.92 19.94 4.47
C MET A 113 12.86 21.06 4.56
N LYS A 114 12.33 21.33 5.76
CA LYS A 114 11.36 22.43 5.99
C LYS A 114 12.03 23.79 5.80
N ARG A 115 13.24 23.97 6.33
CA ARG A 115 14.02 25.21 6.17
C ARG A 115 14.30 25.51 4.71
N LEU A 116 14.77 24.53 3.93
CA LEU A 116 15.04 24.68 2.51
C LEU A 116 13.78 25.03 1.72
N LYS A 117 12.64 24.39 2.03
CA LYS A 117 11.36 24.73 1.40
C LYS A 117 10.93 26.17 1.73
N LYS A 118 11.11 26.62 2.97
CA LYS A 118 10.83 28.01 3.38
C LYS A 118 11.70 29.01 2.63
N ILE A 119 13.00 28.77 2.52
CA ILE A 119 13.93 29.63 1.76
C ILE A 119 13.51 29.71 0.29
N ARG A 120 13.25 28.56 -0.34
CA ARG A 120 12.76 28.51 -1.73
C ARG A 120 11.49 29.34 -1.92
N ASN A 121 10.52 29.19 -1.02
CA ASN A 121 9.26 29.91 -1.05
C ASN A 121 9.45 31.43 -0.90
N GLN A 122 10.32 31.87 0.02
CA GLN A 122 10.68 33.28 0.18
C GLN A 122 11.30 33.88 -1.09
N VAL A 123 12.20 33.14 -1.76
CA VAL A 123 12.82 33.58 -3.02
C VAL A 123 11.80 33.63 -4.16
N MET A 124 10.85 32.69 -4.19
CA MET A 124 9.83 32.60 -5.23
C MET A 124 8.60 33.49 -5.00
N GLY A 125 8.49 34.14 -3.83
CA GLY A 125 7.34 34.99 -3.48
C GLY A 125 6.02 34.23 -3.28
N VAL A 126 6.08 32.95 -2.88
CA VAL A 126 4.91 32.06 -2.65
C VAL A 126 4.85 31.48 -1.25
#